data_AF-A0A0P1EIP5-F1
#
_entry.id   AF-A0A0P1EIP5-F1
#
_cell.length_a   1.000
_cell.length_b   1.000
_cell.length_c   1.000
_cell.angle_alpha   90.00
_cell.angle_beta   90.00
_cell.angle_gamma   90.00
#
_symmetry.space_group_name_H-M   'P 1'
#
loop_
_entity.id
_entity.type
_entity.pdbx_description
1 polymer ?
#
loop_
_entity_poly.entity_id
_entity_poly.type
_entity_poly.pdbx_seq_one_letter_code
_entity_poly.pdbx_strand_id
1 'polypeptide(L)'
;MPRPLTDNDFIAFDMEQAAIGHQLFYDPILSGNQNITCAHCHHPDFGTSDGLSLGIGEGGHGLGPDRTPGTGAEKIRKRIPRNSPGLWNLGAKDIHTVFHDGRLSISDVYGNGFNSPAQEWLPDGLNSLLAAQALFPLTSQFEMAGNVAENQVTGAVHDRIDKGWPILAKRVRTDPRYGPAMVAAFEEVETTEDISITQIVNALAAFMATEWRSTDSSFDRYLAGDTNALSPAQQNGMNLFYEKAQCSDCHSGPLMSDQKFHALALPPFGPGRTRQWDPHVRDVGRMGESDRLEDAYRFRTPMLRNVALTAPYGHNGAFPDLESMIRHHLDPLASFANWAPEMAQLPSVPWLQKADFVVWQDQFEMQRVRSKIDIAPVKLSQTEISSLVSFLHALTGASVDTPPFGVPVDFAP
;
A
#
# COMPACT_ATOMS: atom_id res chain seq x y z
N MET A 1 -10.24 -14.80 -18.92
CA MET A 1 -10.00 -15.25 -17.54
C MET A 1 -8.55 -15.67 -17.38
N PRO A 2 -7.90 -15.42 -16.22
CA PRO A 2 -6.53 -15.82 -15.96
C PRO A 2 -6.43 -17.32 -15.63
N ARG A 3 -5.21 -17.85 -15.62
CA ARG A 3 -4.91 -19.14 -14.99
C ARG A 3 -4.98 -19.02 -13.45
N PRO A 4 -5.23 -20.12 -12.72
CA PRO A 4 -5.09 -20.11 -11.26
C PRO A 4 -3.65 -19.83 -10.82
N LEU A 5 -3.51 -19.24 -9.62
CA LEU A 5 -2.23 -19.08 -8.94
C LEU A 5 -1.77 -20.43 -8.36
N THR A 6 -0.46 -20.62 -8.32
CA THR A 6 0.23 -21.81 -7.81
C THR A 6 1.40 -21.40 -6.93
N ASP A 7 1.97 -22.33 -6.16
CA ASP A 7 3.17 -22.07 -5.35
C ASP A 7 4.35 -21.55 -6.17
N ASN A 8 4.47 -21.98 -7.43
CA ASN A 8 5.55 -21.55 -8.31
C ASN A 8 5.49 -20.05 -8.67
N ASP A 9 4.34 -19.41 -8.49
CA ASP A 9 4.15 -17.98 -8.78
C ASP A 9 4.72 -17.06 -7.69
N PHE A 10 5.13 -17.62 -6.55
CA PHE A 10 5.62 -16.88 -5.39
C PHE A 10 7.10 -17.14 -5.15
N ILE A 11 7.78 -16.13 -4.61
CA ILE A 11 9.14 -16.26 -4.09
C ILE A 11 9.08 -17.16 -2.85
N ALA A 12 9.99 -18.12 -2.76
CA ALA A 12 10.14 -18.93 -1.56
C ALA A 12 10.91 -18.11 -0.52
N PHE A 13 10.31 -17.92 0.65
CA PHE A 13 10.92 -17.22 1.77
C PHE A 13 11.21 -18.19 2.91
N ASP A 14 12.26 -17.89 3.67
CA ASP A 14 12.64 -18.65 4.85
C ASP A 14 11.71 -18.34 6.03
N MET A 15 11.27 -19.38 6.74
CA MET A 15 10.31 -19.24 7.84
C MET A 15 10.93 -18.67 9.12
N GLU A 16 12.23 -18.87 9.35
CA GLU A 16 12.93 -18.26 10.48
C GLU A 16 13.11 -16.76 10.24
N GLN A 17 13.45 -16.36 9.02
CA GLN A 17 13.46 -14.96 8.59
C GLN A 17 12.07 -14.33 8.72
N ALA A 18 11.01 -15.05 8.30
CA ALA A 18 9.64 -14.59 8.45
C ALA A 18 9.22 -14.43 9.93
N ALA A 19 9.66 -15.31 10.82
CA ALA A 19 9.38 -15.19 12.26
C ALA A 19 10.05 -13.94 12.88
N ILE A 20 11.24 -13.58 12.43
CA ILE A 20 11.89 -12.33 12.86
C ILE A 20 11.15 -11.12 12.27
N GLY A 21 10.78 -11.18 10.99
CA GLY A 21 10.00 -10.15 10.31
C GLY A 21 8.65 -9.90 10.99
N HIS A 22 7.99 -10.96 11.46
CA HIS A 22 6.74 -10.87 12.23
C HIS A 22 6.93 -9.99 13.46
N GLN A 23 7.94 -10.27 14.29
CA GLN A 23 8.19 -9.46 15.48
C GLN A 23 8.53 -8.01 15.14
N LEU A 24 9.36 -7.77 14.11
CA LEU A 24 9.75 -6.43 13.68
C LEU A 24 8.58 -5.62 13.11
N PHE A 25 7.61 -6.26 12.47
CA PHE A 25 6.44 -5.60 11.88
C PHE A 25 5.55 -4.93 12.95
N TYR A 26 5.49 -5.52 14.15
CA TYR A 26 4.72 -5.05 15.29
C TYR A 26 5.57 -4.30 16.34
N ASP A 27 6.88 -4.13 16.13
CA ASP A 27 7.76 -3.43 17.08
C ASP A 27 8.11 -2.01 16.58
N PRO A 28 7.98 -0.97 17.41
CA PRO A 28 8.28 0.40 17.01
C PRO A 28 9.78 0.71 16.86
N ILE A 29 10.69 -0.24 17.13
CA ILE A 29 12.15 -0.09 17.03
C ILE A 29 12.62 0.50 15.69
N LEU A 30 11.86 0.24 14.61
CA LEU A 30 12.14 0.70 13.26
C LEU A 30 11.64 2.13 12.96
N SER A 31 10.87 2.76 13.86
CA SER A 31 10.43 4.15 13.72
C SER A 31 11.37 5.13 14.42
N GLY A 32 11.44 6.37 13.92
CA GLY A 32 12.37 7.39 14.41
C GLY A 32 12.22 7.65 15.92
N ASN A 33 10.97 7.88 16.36
CA ASN A 33 10.60 8.17 17.75
C ASN A 33 10.13 6.93 18.54
N GLN A 34 10.19 5.73 17.95
CA GLN A 34 9.80 4.48 18.61
C GLN A 34 8.35 4.48 19.15
N ASN A 35 7.41 5.02 18.37
CA ASN A 35 5.99 5.12 18.73
C ASN A 35 5.02 4.70 17.62
N ILE A 36 5.52 4.16 16.49
CA ILE A 36 4.69 3.66 15.40
C ILE A 36 5.32 2.41 14.78
N THR A 37 4.49 1.52 14.27
CA THR A 37 4.88 0.24 13.66
C THR A 37 4.22 0.09 12.30
N CYS A 38 4.65 -0.91 11.51
CA CYS A 38 4.00 -1.22 10.25
C CYS A 38 2.51 -1.58 10.46
N ALA A 39 2.20 -2.29 11.55
CA ALA A 39 0.85 -2.72 11.91
C ALA A 39 -0.13 -1.57 12.16
N HIS A 40 0.32 -0.37 12.51
CA HIS A 40 -0.57 0.79 12.67
C HIS A 40 -1.24 1.23 11.37
N CYS A 41 -0.58 0.98 10.22
CA CYS A 41 -1.08 1.37 8.89
C CYS A 41 -1.50 0.17 8.03
N HIS A 42 -1.21 -1.06 8.49
CA HIS A 42 -1.40 -2.30 7.74
C HIS A 42 -1.95 -3.42 8.65
N HIS A 43 -2.93 -3.09 9.49
CA HIS A 43 -3.48 -4.04 10.46
C HIS A 43 -4.41 -5.08 9.79
N PRO A 44 -4.37 -6.36 10.18
CA PRO A 44 -5.26 -7.39 9.63
C PRO A 44 -6.76 -7.07 9.77
N ASP A 45 -7.19 -6.39 10.83
CA ASP A 45 -8.59 -5.97 11.05
C ASP A 45 -9.15 -5.09 9.92
N PHE A 46 -8.27 -4.43 9.16
CA PHE A 46 -8.62 -3.59 8.01
C PHE A 46 -8.08 -4.19 6.71
N GLY A 47 -8.01 -5.52 6.63
CA GLY A 47 -7.53 -6.24 5.45
C GLY A 47 -6.09 -5.90 5.09
N THR A 48 -5.24 -5.61 6.09
CA THR A 48 -3.85 -5.15 5.96
C THR A 48 -3.70 -3.78 5.31
N SER A 49 -4.77 -3.00 5.28
CA SER A 49 -4.78 -1.56 5.01
C SER A 49 -4.87 -0.77 6.32
N ASP A 50 -5.05 0.55 6.23
CA ASP A 50 -5.22 1.44 7.39
C ASP A 50 -6.70 1.63 7.77
N GLY A 51 -7.67 1.23 6.93
CA GLY A 51 -9.10 1.53 7.20
C GLY A 51 -9.43 3.03 7.19
N LEU A 52 -8.51 3.86 6.68
CA LEU A 52 -8.61 5.32 6.58
C LEU A 52 -8.34 5.77 5.15
N SER A 53 -8.96 6.88 4.75
CA SER A 53 -8.67 7.50 3.46
C SER A 53 -7.24 8.02 3.41
N LEU A 54 -6.85 8.79 4.43
CA LEU A 54 -5.48 9.25 4.64
C LEU A 54 -5.11 9.04 6.09
N GLY A 55 -4.12 8.19 6.31
CA GLY A 55 -3.58 7.89 7.61
C GLY A 55 -2.85 9.07 8.26
N ILE A 56 -2.45 8.84 9.49
CA ILE A 56 -1.48 9.66 10.22
C ILE A 56 -0.27 8.78 10.52
N GLY A 57 0.93 9.36 10.60
CA GLY A 57 2.16 8.62 10.87
C GLY A 57 2.59 8.73 12.33
N GLU A 58 3.90 8.82 12.51
CA GLU A 58 4.60 9.09 13.77
C GLU A 58 3.87 10.16 14.61
N GLY A 59 3.64 9.81 15.89
CA GLY A 59 2.84 10.58 16.84
C GLY A 59 1.35 10.20 16.90
N GLY A 60 0.86 9.42 15.93
CA GLY A 60 -0.52 8.92 15.90
C GLY A 60 -0.70 7.61 16.66
N HIS A 61 -1.77 7.50 17.44
CA HIS A 61 -2.09 6.36 18.31
C HIS A 61 -3.39 5.65 17.86
N GLY A 62 -3.54 4.37 18.17
CA GLY A 62 -4.73 3.56 17.84
C GLY A 62 -4.68 2.97 16.43
N LEU A 63 -5.79 2.34 16.00
CA LEU A 63 -5.95 1.71 14.68
C LEU A 63 -7.18 2.25 13.95
N GLY A 64 -7.08 2.31 12.61
CA GLY A 64 -8.18 2.66 11.72
C GLY A 64 -8.99 3.88 12.16
N PRO A 65 -10.34 3.79 12.24
CA PRO A 65 -11.18 4.92 12.59
C PRO A 65 -10.90 5.52 13.97
N ASP A 66 -10.29 4.75 14.87
CA ASP A 66 -9.96 5.17 16.24
C ASP A 66 -8.60 5.87 16.34
N ARG A 67 -7.91 6.08 15.21
CA ARG A 67 -6.62 6.80 15.16
C ARG A 67 -6.74 8.22 15.73
N THR A 68 -5.88 8.58 16.70
CA THR A 68 -5.82 9.91 17.32
C THR A 68 -4.49 10.63 17.04
N PRO A 69 -4.47 11.97 16.89
CA PRO A 69 -3.32 12.71 16.38
C PRO A 69 -2.21 13.06 17.39
N GLY A 70 -2.16 12.37 18.53
CA GLY A 70 -1.21 12.68 19.61
C GLY A 70 -1.41 14.08 20.21
N THR A 71 -0.57 14.41 21.20
CA THR A 71 -0.58 15.74 21.86
C THR A 71 0.85 16.21 22.19
N GLY A 72 1.01 17.49 22.49
CA GLY A 72 2.31 18.03 22.93
C GLY A 72 3.42 17.81 21.90
N ALA A 73 4.49 17.12 22.31
CA ALA A 73 5.64 16.80 21.46
C ALA A 73 5.34 15.73 20.40
N GLU A 74 4.36 14.85 20.66
CA GLU A 74 3.93 13.77 19.75
C GLU A 74 2.83 14.21 18.79
N LYS A 75 2.50 15.50 18.78
CA LYS A 75 1.42 16.02 17.94
C LYS A 75 1.75 15.81 16.46
N ILE A 76 0.91 15.06 15.76
CA ILE A 76 1.11 14.81 14.32
C ILE A 76 1.05 16.13 13.53
N ARG A 77 1.99 16.31 12.61
CA ARG A 77 2.13 17.57 11.86
C ARG A 77 1.51 17.51 10.47
N LYS A 78 1.30 16.32 9.91
CA LYS A 78 0.92 16.10 8.51
C LYS A 78 0.10 14.81 8.38
N ARG A 79 -0.70 14.70 7.31
CA ARG A 79 -1.32 13.44 6.90
C ARG A 79 -0.38 12.62 6.03
N ILE A 80 -0.51 11.30 6.05
CA ILE A 80 0.06 10.44 5.03
C ILE A 80 -0.59 10.83 3.69
N PRO A 81 0.19 11.07 2.61
CA PRO A 81 -0.34 11.60 1.36
C PRO A 81 -1.32 10.72 0.59
N ARG A 82 -1.37 9.43 0.89
CA ARG A 82 -2.13 8.42 0.16
C ARG A 82 -2.70 7.37 1.11
N ASN A 83 -3.73 6.67 0.65
CA ASN A 83 -4.27 5.50 1.33
C ASN A 83 -3.25 4.34 1.33
N SER A 84 -3.15 3.65 2.46
CA SER A 84 -2.31 2.45 2.62
C SER A 84 -2.97 1.25 1.94
N PRO A 85 -2.39 0.66 0.88
CA PRO A 85 -2.96 -0.50 0.23
C PRO A 85 -2.82 -1.76 1.10
N GLY A 86 -3.69 -2.75 0.88
CA GLY A 86 -3.49 -4.09 1.45
C GLY A 86 -2.20 -4.75 0.96
N LEU A 87 -1.61 -5.60 1.81
CA LEU A 87 -0.34 -6.30 1.60
C LEU A 87 -0.50 -7.70 0.99
N TRP A 88 -1.67 -7.99 0.43
CA TRP A 88 -2.00 -9.30 -0.15
C TRP A 88 -1.13 -9.66 -1.36
N ASN A 89 -0.59 -10.88 -1.34
CA ASN A 89 0.19 -11.49 -2.44
C ASN A 89 1.43 -10.71 -2.90
N LEU A 90 2.00 -9.83 -2.08
CA LEU A 90 3.18 -9.04 -2.46
C LEU A 90 4.46 -9.88 -2.66
N GLY A 91 4.45 -11.15 -2.27
CA GLY A 91 5.52 -12.12 -2.58
C GLY A 91 5.46 -12.74 -3.99
N ALA A 92 4.50 -12.35 -4.83
CA ALA A 92 4.37 -12.90 -6.18
C ALA A 92 5.49 -12.41 -7.11
N LYS A 93 6.09 -13.33 -7.88
CA LYS A 93 7.21 -13.08 -8.80
C LYS A 93 6.86 -12.14 -9.95
N ASP A 94 5.58 -12.11 -10.34
CA ASP A 94 5.10 -11.27 -11.43
C ASP A 94 5.03 -9.78 -11.05
N ILE A 95 5.15 -9.42 -9.76
CA ILE A 95 5.12 -8.03 -9.33
C ILE A 95 6.43 -7.34 -9.69
N HIS A 96 6.35 -6.33 -10.55
CA HIS A 96 7.52 -5.60 -11.04
C HIS A 96 7.55 -4.13 -10.62
N THR A 97 6.44 -3.61 -10.08
CA THR A 97 6.30 -2.20 -9.68
C THR A 97 5.39 -2.07 -8.46
N VAL A 98 5.74 -1.22 -7.50
CA VAL A 98 4.96 -0.95 -6.27
C VAL A 98 4.85 0.54 -5.98
N PHE A 99 4.04 0.90 -4.97
CA PHE A 99 3.47 2.23 -4.71
C PHE A 99 2.46 2.68 -5.78
N HIS A 100 1.53 3.54 -5.37
CA HIS A 100 0.48 4.08 -6.25
C HIS A 100 1.02 4.85 -7.47
N ASP A 101 2.19 5.49 -7.38
CA ASP A 101 2.87 6.19 -8.48
C ASP A 101 3.92 5.34 -9.20
N GLY A 102 4.21 4.13 -8.69
CA GLY A 102 5.21 3.25 -9.26
C GLY A 102 6.64 3.73 -9.11
N ARG A 103 6.93 4.52 -8.06
CA ARG A 103 8.29 5.03 -7.77
C ARG A 103 9.29 3.96 -7.38
N LEU A 104 8.85 2.72 -7.19
CA LEU A 104 9.74 1.58 -6.97
C LEU A 104 9.40 0.47 -7.97
N SER A 105 10.38 0.08 -8.77
CA SER A 105 10.25 -0.98 -9.78
C SER A 105 11.55 -1.73 -10.00
N ILE A 106 11.46 -2.97 -10.52
CA ILE A 106 12.63 -3.73 -10.96
C ILE A 106 13.29 -3.01 -12.15
N SER A 107 14.58 -2.69 -12.04
CA SER A 107 15.34 -2.00 -13.08
C SER A 107 16.84 -2.01 -12.75
N ASP A 108 17.70 -2.18 -13.73
CA ASP A 108 19.16 -2.16 -13.52
C ASP A 108 19.80 -0.78 -13.75
N VAL A 109 19.00 0.30 -13.76
CA VAL A 109 19.49 1.65 -14.11
C VAL A 109 20.55 2.19 -13.13
N TYR A 110 20.51 1.77 -11.87
CA TYR A 110 21.48 2.16 -10.83
C TYR A 110 22.42 1.01 -10.40
N GLY A 111 22.36 -0.16 -11.05
CA GLY A 111 23.22 -1.30 -10.74
C GLY A 111 22.86 -2.09 -9.47
N ASN A 112 21.76 -1.75 -8.78
CA ASN A 112 21.28 -2.41 -7.57
C ASN A 112 19.97 -3.20 -7.79
N GLY A 113 19.57 -3.39 -9.05
CA GLY A 113 18.37 -4.16 -9.43
C GLY A 113 17.04 -3.42 -9.29
N PHE A 114 17.02 -2.19 -8.76
CA PHE A 114 15.80 -1.40 -8.62
C PHE A 114 15.93 0.03 -9.15
N ASN A 115 14.84 0.56 -9.70
CA ASN A 115 14.62 1.99 -9.81
C ASN A 115 13.80 2.42 -8.59
N SER A 116 14.35 3.32 -7.77
CA SER A 116 13.75 3.74 -6.50
C SER A 116 14.07 5.19 -6.14
N PRO A 117 13.38 5.81 -5.18
CA PRO A 117 13.72 7.15 -4.69
C PRO A 117 15.12 7.27 -4.07
N ALA A 118 15.73 6.14 -3.68
CA ALA A 118 17.10 6.12 -3.15
C ALA A 118 18.16 6.05 -4.25
N GLN A 119 17.79 5.74 -5.50
CA GLN A 119 18.71 5.67 -6.65
C GLN A 119 19.93 4.78 -6.35
N GLU A 120 21.15 5.26 -6.58
CA GLU A 120 22.40 4.55 -6.27
C GLU A 120 22.66 4.34 -4.77
N TRP A 121 21.90 5.01 -3.90
CA TRP A 121 22.03 4.88 -2.44
C TRP A 121 21.24 3.72 -1.84
N LEU A 122 20.42 3.03 -2.63
CA LEU A 122 19.72 1.83 -2.18
C LEU A 122 20.74 0.73 -1.81
N PRO A 123 20.58 0.02 -0.67
CA PRO A 123 21.55 -0.97 -0.24
C PRO A 123 21.51 -2.22 -1.12
N ASP A 124 22.65 -2.89 -1.23
CA ASP A 124 22.76 -4.18 -1.91
C ASP A 124 22.14 -5.32 -1.07
N GLY A 125 21.93 -6.47 -1.71
CA GLY A 125 21.48 -7.71 -1.06
C GLY A 125 19.97 -7.81 -0.78
N LEU A 126 19.17 -6.88 -1.31
CA LEU A 126 17.71 -6.94 -1.23
C LEU A 126 17.19 -8.11 -2.09
N ASN A 127 16.47 -9.04 -1.46
CA ASN A 127 16.06 -10.30 -2.13
C ASN A 127 14.75 -10.20 -2.93
N SER A 128 14.03 -9.07 -2.83
CA SER A 128 12.73 -8.89 -3.45
C SER A 128 12.36 -7.40 -3.58
N LEU A 129 11.42 -7.11 -4.47
CA LEU A 129 10.83 -5.76 -4.57
C LEU A 129 10.11 -5.34 -3.28
N LEU A 130 9.57 -6.32 -2.55
CA LEU A 130 8.93 -6.12 -1.25
C LEU A 130 9.94 -5.71 -0.16
N ALA A 131 11.14 -6.32 -0.14
CA ALA A 131 12.23 -5.90 0.74
C ALA A 131 12.68 -4.47 0.44
N ALA A 132 12.82 -4.12 -0.85
CA ALA A 132 13.11 -2.74 -1.24
C ALA A 132 12.00 -1.77 -0.81
N GLN A 133 10.73 -2.17 -0.91
CA GLN A 133 9.58 -1.33 -0.53
C GLN A 133 9.58 -1.01 0.97
N ALA A 134 9.92 -1.98 1.81
CA ALA A 134 9.92 -1.86 3.26
C ALA A 134 10.93 -0.81 3.80
N LEU A 135 11.90 -0.36 2.99
CA LEU A 135 12.87 0.68 3.39
C LEU A 135 12.28 2.10 3.45
N PHE A 136 11.27 2.39 2.62
CA PHE A 136 10.83 3.76 2.39
C PHE A 136 9.92 4.33 3.48
N PRO A 137 8.98 3.57 4.09
CA PRO A 137 8.24 4.06 5.25
C PRO A 137 9.16 4.47 6.41
N LEU A 138 10.27 3.75 6.61
CA LEU A 138 11.27 3.98 7.67
C LEU A 138 11.97 5.34 7.57
N THR A 139 12.04 5.90 6.36
CA THR A 139 12.70 7.18 6.06
C THR A 139 11.70 8.29 5.74
N SER A 140 10.41 7.96 5.68
CA SER A 140 9.37 8.93 5.35
C SER A 140 8.96 9.73 6.58
N GLN A 141 9.08 11.05 6.46
CA GLN A 141 8.66 12.01 7.51
C GLN A 141 7.17 11.88 7.86
N PHE A 142 6.34 11.50 6.87
CA PHE A 142 4.89 11.39 7.03
C PHE A 142 4.47 10.06 7.66
N GLU A 143 5.37 9.08 7.70
CA GLU A 143 5.10 7.71 8.10
C GLU A 143 5.89 7.39 9.38
N MET A 144 7.09 6.80 9.30
CA MET A 144 7.77 6.27 10.49
C MET A 144 8.98 7.10 10.97
N ALA A 145 9.57 7.97 10.16
CA ALA A 145 10.80 8.67 10.54
C ALA A 145 10.59 9.79 11.57
N GLY A 146 9.40 10.39 11.60
CA GLY A 146 9.11 11.61 12.37
C GLY A 146 9.67 12.88 11.72
N ASN A 147 9.44 14.03 12.35
CA ASN A 147 9.74 15.35 11.80
C ASN A 147 11.18 15.80 12.07
N VAL A 148 11.67 16.68 11.19
CA VAL A 148 13.01 17.28 11.32
C VAL A 148 13.23 17.80 12.75
N ALA A 149 14.40 17.47 13.30
CA ALA A 149 14.85 17.78 14.66
C ALA A 149 14.18 17.01 15.82
N GLU A 150 13.35 16.00 15.56
CA GLU A 150 12.78 15.17 16.64
C GLU A 150 13.70 14.03 17.08
N ASN A 151 14.46 13.43 16.15
CA ASN A 151 15.33 12.30 16.45
C ASN A 151 16.55 12.20 15.50
N GLN A 152 17.43 11.23 15.77
CA GLN A 152 18.64 11.01 14.97
C GLN A 152 18.34 10.46 13.55
N VAL A 153 17.27 9.68 13.39
CA VAL A 153 16.89 9.06 12.10
C VAL A 153 16.48 10.15 11.11
N THR A 154 15.52 11.00 11.48
CA THR A 154 15.08 12.13 10.63
C THR A 154 16.19 13.15 10.39
N GLY A 155 17.07 13.39 11.37
CA GLY A 155 18.27 14.21 11.17
C GLY A 155 19.22 13.63 10.11
N ALA A 156 19.45 12.32 10.14
CA ALA A 156 20.29 11.64 9.15
C ALA A 156 19.64 11.58 7.76
N VAL A 157 18.35 11.26 7.70
CA VAL A 157 17.56 11.18 6.46
C VAL A 157 17.46 12.54 5.77
N HIS A 158 17.36 13.63 6.55
CA HIS A 158 17.36 15.00 6.02
C HIS A 158 18.64 15.32 5.24
N ASP A 159 19.79 14.77 5.66
CA ASP A 159 21.04 14.92 4.92
C ASP A 159 21.10 14.04 3.68
N ARG A 160 20.74 12.75 3.83
CA ARG A 160 20.67 11.78 2.73
C ARG A 160 19.85 10.55 3.17
N ILE A 161 19.00 10.05 2.28
CA ILE A 161 18.01 9.00 2.60
C ILE A 161 18.59 7.75 3.27
N ASP A 162 19.76 7.28 2.81
CA ASP A 162 20.42 6.07 3.27
C ASP A 162 21.04 6.19 4.67
N LYS A 163 21.31 7.41 5.14
CA LYS A 163 21.98 7.62 6.44
C LYS A 163 21.10 7.27 7.64
N GLY A 164 19.78 7.20 7.47
CA GLY A 164 18.86 6.76 8.53
C GLY A 164 18.96 5.26 8.80
N TRP A 165 19.21 4.45 7.76
CA TRP A 165 19.16 3.00 7.86
C TRP A 165 20.22 2.39 8.78
N PRO A 166 21.50 2.83 8.81
CA PRO A 166 22.47 2.34 9.79
C PRO A 166 22.07 2.59 11.25
N ILE A 167 21.33 3.66 11.53
CA ILE A 167 20.84 3.97 12.89
C ILE A 167 19.80 2.94 13.30
N LEU A 168 18.84 2.65 12.41
CA LEU A 168 17.81 1.64 12.64
C LEU A 168 18.41 0.23 12.75
N ALA A 169 19.33 -0.11 11.84
CA ALA A 169 20.03 -1.40 11.87
C ALA A 169 20.83 -1.60 13.15
N LYS A 170 21.50 -0.55 13.64
CA LYS A 170 22.20 -0.59 14.92
C LYS A 170 21.26 -0.93 16.08
N ARG A 171 20.05 -0.34 16.12
CA ARG A 171 19.07 -0.63 17.18
C ARG A 171 18.74 -2.13 17.21
N VAL A 172 18.34 -2.68 16.06
CA VAL A 172 17.95 -4.10 15.93
C VAL A 172 19.12 -5.03 16.28
N ARG A 173 20.31 -4.79 15.71
CA ARG A 173 21.45 -5.70 15.92
C ARG A 173 22.00 -5.72 17.36
N THR A 174 21.77 -4.64 18.12
CA THR A 174 22.15 -4.57 19.54
C THR A 174 21.04 -4.99 20.49
N ASP A 175 19.82 -5.21 19.99
CA ASP A 175 18.70 -5.68 20.79
C ASP A 175 18.82 -7.20 21.00
N PRO A 176 18.82 -7.69 22.26
CA PRO A 176 18.97 -9.12 22.55
C PRO A 176 17.82 -9.98 22.01
N ARG A 177 16.68 -9.39 21.66
CA ARG A 177 15.54 -10.09 21.04
C ARG A 177 15.80 -10.45 19.58
N TYR A 178 16.59 -9.64 18.86
CA TYR A 178 16.75 -9.76 17.41
C TYR A 178 18.15 -10.19 17.00
N GLY A 179 19.21 -9.61 17.59
CA GLY A 179 20.59 -9.82 17.14
C GLY A 179 20.96 -11.30 16.98
N PRO A 180 20.87 -12.13 18.04
CA PRO A 180 21.19 -13.56 17.95
C PRO A 180 20.32 -14.34 16.97
N ALA A 181 19.02 -14.02 16.88
CA ALA A 181 18.10 -14.68 15.95
C ALA A 181 18.45 -14.37 14.50
N MET A 182 18.82 -13.12 14.20
CA MET A 182 19.26 -12.69 12.88
C MET A 182 20.57 -13.38 12.46
N VAL A 183 21.53 -13.56 13.38
CA VAL A 183 22.76 -14.34 13.11
C VAL A 183 22.42 -15.79 12.78
N ALA A 184 21.43 -16.38 13.43
CA ALA A 184 21.02 -17.75 13.16
C ALA A 184 20.28 -17.92 11.82
N ALA A 185 19.46 -16.93 11.42
CA ALA A 185 18.55 -17.04 10.28
C ALA A 185 19.14 -16.57 8.93
N PHE A 186 20.31 -15.90 8.93
CA PHE A 186 20.96 -15.39 7.71
C PHE A 186 22.35 -16.00 7.57
N GLU A 187 22.53 -16.87 6.57
CA GLU A 187 23.79 -17.60 6.34
C GLU A 187 24.99 -16.67 6.13
N GLU A 188 24.76 -15.47 5.59
CA GLU A 188 25.81 -14.47 5.34
C GLU A 188 26.19 -13.64 6.57
N VAL A 189 25.51 -13.80 7.71
CA VAL A 189 25.73 -13.03 8.94
C VAL A 189 26.49 -13.89 9.95
N GLU A 190 27.78 -13.63 10.15
CA GLU A 190 28.60 -14.36 11.13
C GLU A 190 28.44 -13.82 12.56
N THR A 191 28.26 -12.50 12.68
CA THR A 191 28.15 -11.78 13.94
C THR A 191 27.04 -10.74 13.88
N THR A 192 26.60 -10.25 15.05
CA THR A 192 25.59 -9.18 15.07
C THR A 192 26.08 -7.88 14.44
N GLU A 193 27.40 -7.67 14.29
CA GLU A 193 27.93 -6.48 13.64
C GLU A 193 27.71 -6.48 12.12
N ASP A 194 27.55 -7.66 11.52
CA ASP A 194 27.29 -7.85 10.08
C ASP A 194 25.83 -7.53 9.70
N ILE A 195 24.94 -7.46 10.69
CA ILE A 195 23.53 -7.13 10.47
C ILE A 195 23.41 -5.68 9.99
N SER A 196 22.88 -5.55 8.78
CA SER A 196 22.55 -4.27 8.15
C SER A 196 21.03 -4.09 8.02
N ILE A 197 20.60 -2.96 7.43
CA ILE A 197 19.19 -2.76 7.13
C ILE A 197 18.65 -3.79 6.14
N THR A 198 19.51 -4.34 5.26
CA THR A 198 19.14 -5.31 4.22
C THR A 198 18.53 -6.56 4.85
N GLN A 199 19.19 -7.19 5.82
CA GLN A 199 18.66 -8.38 6.49
C GLN A 199 17.33 -8.08 7.20
N ILE A 200 17.20 -6.90 7.79
CA ILE A 200 15.98 -6.47 8.50
C ILE A 200 14.80 -6.38 7.54
N VAL A 201 14.97 -5.73 6.38
CA VAL A 201 13.89 -5.61 5.39
C VAL A 201 13.65 -6.89 4.60
N ASN A 202 14.66 -7.75 4.44
CA ASN A 202 14.49 -9.10 3.91
C ASN A 202 13.64 -9.97 4.86
N ALA A 203 13.86 -9.88 6.18
CA ALA A 203 13.02 -10.53 7.18
C ALA A 203 11.57 -10.01 7.15
N LEU A 204 11.38 -8.68 7.09
CA LEU A 204 10.05 -8.09 6.91
C LEU A 204 9.37 -8.58 5.63
N ALA A 205 10.09 -8.62 4.50
CA ALA A 205 9.54 -9.13 3.25
C ALA A 205 9.13 -10.61 3.36
N ALA A 206 9.96 -11.44 4.01
CA ALA A 206 9.65 -12.85 4.26
C ALA A 206 8.37 -13.01 5.08
N PHE A 207 8.19 -12.20 6.12
CA PHE A 207 6.96 -12.16 6.91
C PHE A 207 5.76 -11.76 6.06
N MET A 208 5.79 -10.56 5.45
CA MET A 208 4.64 -10.02 4.73
C MET A 208 4.22 -10.91 3.54
N ALA A 209 5.19 -11.50 2.84
CA ALA A 209 4.93 -12.41 1.72
C ALA A 209 4.35 -13.76 2.16
N THR A 210 4.77 -14.28 3.33
CA THR A 210 4.26 -15.54 3.89
C THR A 210 2.87 -15.34 4.50
N GLU A 211 2.72 -14.29 5.32
CA GLU A 211 1.53 -14.02 6.13
C GLU A 211 0.29 -13.74 5.26
N TRP A 212 0.44 -12.93 4.22
CA TRP A 212 -0.68 -12.45 3.40
C TRP A 212 -0.69 -13.02 1.99
N ARG A 213 -0.18 -14.23 1.85
CA ARG A 213 -0.40 -15.04 0.65
C ARG A 213 -1.84 -15.54 0.62
N SER A 214 -2.55 -15.29 -0.48
CA SER A 214 -3.97 -15.63 -0.64
C SER A 214 -4.25 -16.16 -2.04
N THR A 215 -4.51 -17.47 -2.11
CA THR A 215 -4.70 -18.24 -3.36
C THR A 215 -5.83 -19.26 -3.26
N ASP A 216 -6.77 -19.07 -2.33
CA ASP A 216 -7.80 -20.04 -1.95
C ASP A 216 -9.23 -19.47 -1.98
N SER A 217 -9.42 -18.32 -2.66
CA SER A 217 -10.72 -17.68 -2.80
C SER A 217 -11.71 -18.56 -3.57
N SER A 218 -13.00 -18.24 -3.50
CA SER A 218 -14.01 -18.91 -4.32
C SER A 218 -13.72 -18.77 -5.82
N PHE A 219 -13.14 -17.64 -6.24
CA PHE A 219 -12.66 -17.46 -7.60
C PHE A 219 -11.46 -18.36 -7.94
N ASP A 220 -10.53 -18.57 -7.01
CA ASP A 220 -9.41 -19.51 -7.23
C ASP A 220 -9.89 -20.95 -7.42
N ARG A 221 -10.83 -21.40 -6.58
CA ARG A 221 -11.45 -22.73 -6.74
C ARG A 221 -12.17 -22.87 -8.07
N TYR A 222 -12.86 -21.82 -8.51
CA TYR A 222 -13.50 -21.77 -9.83
C TYR A 222 -12.48 -21.90 -10.97
N LEU A 223 -11.37 -21.14 -10.91
CA LEU A 223 -10.29 -21.22 -11.89
C LEU A 223 -9.59 -22.60 -11.88
N ALA A 224 -9.59 -23.29 -10.75
CA ALA A 224 -9.08 -24.65 -10.60
C ALA A 224 -10.05 -25.74 -11.10
N GLY A 225 -11.24 -25.36 -11.57
CA GLY A 225 -12.22 -26.26 -12.20
C GLY A 225 -13.48 -26.57 -11.38
N ASP A 226 -13.61 -26.04 -10.15
CA ASP A 226 -14.84 -26.15 -9.38
C ASP A 226 -15.87 -25.10 -9.85
N THR A 227 -16.65 -25.46 -10.87
CA THR A 227 -17.67 -24.57 -11.45
C THR A 227 -18.79 -24.18 -10.48
N ASN A 228 -18.90 -24.85 -9.33
CA ASN A 228 -19.89 -24.55 -8.29
C ASN A 228 -19.32 -23.66 -7.17
N ALA A 229 -18.04 -23.30 -7.21
CA ALA A 229 -17.41 -22.46 -6.20
C ALA A 229 -17.97 -21.04 -6.14
N LEU A 230 -18.55 -20.55 -7.25
CA LEU A 230 -19.19 -19.24 -7.36
C LEU A 230 -20.71 -19.38 -7.32
N SER A 231 -21.37 -18.52 -6.53
CA SER A 231 -22.83 -18.37 -6.59
C SER A 231 -23.29 -17.80 -7.94
N PRO A 232 -24.58 -17.93 -8.30
CA PRO A 232 -25.09 -17.36 -9.55
C PRO A 232 -24.84 -15.85 -9.70
N ALA A 233 -24.96 -15.08 -8.60
CA ALA A 233 -24.67 -13.65 -8.62
C ALA A 233 -23.18 -13.36 -8.86
N GLN A 234 -22.28 -14.16 -8.27
CA GLN A 234 -20.84 -14.06 -8.49
C GLN A 234 -20.44 -14.42 -9.92
N GLN A 235 -21.05 -15.47 -10.50
CA GLN A 235 -20.82 -15.84 -11.90
C GLN A 235 -21.31 -14.75 -12.87
N ASN A 236 -22.48 -14.17 -12.61
CA ASN A 236 -22.97 -13.03 -13.38
C ASN A 236 -22.03 -11.83 -13.28
N GLY A 237 -21.55 -11.50 -12.07
CA GLY A 237 -20.57 -10.45 -11.84
C GLY A 237 -19.25 -10.70 -12.56
N MET A 238 -18.75 -11.93 -12.53
CA MET A 238 -17.55 -12.34 -13.24
C MET A 238 -17.72 -12.14 -14.76
N ASN A 239 -18.84 -12.59 -15.34
CA ASN A 239 -19.11 -12.41 -16.77
C ASN A 239 -19.16 -10.92 -17.14
N LEU A 240 -19.84 -10.09 -16.33
CA LEU A 240 -19.85 -8.64 -16.51
C LEU A 240 -18.43 -8.06 -16.48
N PHE A 241 -17.62 -8.47 -15.50
CA PHE A 241 -16.25 -8.01 -15.29
C PHE A 241 -15.34 -8.26 -16.51
N TYR A 242 -15.46 -9.44 -17.13
CA TYR A 242 -14.66 -9.85 -18.29
C TYR A 242 -15.26 -9.45 -19.65
N GLU A 243 -16.51 -8.98 -19.69
CA GLU A 243 -17.21 -8.64 -20.92
C GLU A 243 -17.74 -7.19 -20.86
N LYS A 244 -19.02 -7.01 -20.56
CA LYS A 244 -19.75 -5.74 -20.70
C LYS A 244 -19.13 -4.59 -19.91
N ALA A 245 -18.63 -4.85 -18.70
CA ALA A 245 -18.07 -3.82 -17.83
C ALA A 245 -16.60 -3.51 -18.13
N GLN A 246 -15.92 -4.38 -18.90
CA GLN A 246 -14.53 -4.19 -19.35
C GLN A 246 -13.51 -3.97 -18.22
N CYS A 247 -13.84 -4.38 -16.99
CA CYS A 247 -12.95 -4.20 -15.84
C CYS A 247 -11.62 -4.95 -16.04
N SER A 248 -11.68 -6.10 -16.72
CA SER A 248 -10.51 -6.92 -17.03
C SER A 248 -9.53 -6.31 -18.03
N ASP A 249 -9.87 -5.19 -18.69
CA ASP A 249 -8.94 -4.51 -19.61
C ASP A 249 -7.70 -3.96 -18.85
N CYS A 250 -7.90 -3.59 -17.57
CA CYS A 250 -6.83 -3.16 -16.66
C CYS A 250 -6.63 -4.17 -15.52
N HIS A 251 -7.71 -4.67 -14.92
CA HIS A 251 -7.63 -5.65 -13.83
C HIS A 251 -7.49 -7.08 -14.37
N SER A 252 -6.35 -7.35 -15.00
CA SER A 252 -6.07 -8.57 -15.75
C SER A 252 -5.06 -9.50 -15.05
N GLY A 253 -4.89 -10.71 -15.58
CA GLY A 253 -3.90 -11.67 -15.10
C GLY A 253 -4.22 -12.29 -13.73
N PRO A 254 -3.36 -13.19 -13.23
CA PRO A 254 -3.62 -13.94 -12.00
C PRO A 254 -3.78 -13.08 -10.74
N LEU A 255 -3.15 -11.90 -10.70
CA LEU A 255 -3.24 -10.93 -9.59
C LEU A 255 -4.34 -9.87 -9.77
N MET A 256 -5.12 -9.95 -10.87
CA MET A 256 -6.18 -8.99 -11.19
C MET A 256 -5.66 -7.54 -11.32
N SER A 257 -4.49 -7.38 -11.91
CA SER A 257 -3.84 -6.10 -12.21
C SER A 257 -2.86 -6.25 -13.38
N ASP A 258 -2.95 -5.35 -14.35
CA ASP A 258 -1.96 -5.17 -15.42
C ASP A 258 -0.71 -4.42 -14.96
N GLN A 259 -0.70 -3.91 -13.71
CA GLN A 259 0.39 -3.14 -13.11
C GLN A 259 0.76 -1.84 -13.84
N LYS A 260 -0.08 -1.38 -14.78
CA LYS A 260 0.07 -0.13 -15.53
C LYS A 260 -0.55 1.03 -14.76
N PHE A 261 -0.48 2.23 -15.35
CA PHE A 261 -0.92 3.48 -14.74
C PHE A 261 -2.06 4.07 -15.54
N HIS A 262 -3.17 4.38 -14.86
CA HIS A 262 -4.36 4.95 -15.48
C HIS A 262 -4.92 6.09 -14.64
N ALA A 263 -5.52 7.07 -15.29
CA ALA A 263 -6.20 8.18 -14.65
C ALA A 263 -7.71 7.94 -14.66
N LEU A 264 -8.35 8.14 -13.51
CA LEU A 264 -9.79 8.03 -13.33
C LEU A 264 -10.42 9.36 -12.90
N ALA A 265 -9.63 10.44 -12.81
CA ALA A 265 -10.06 11.68 -12.17
C ALA A 265 -10.66 11.44 -10.78
N LEU A 266 -9.96 10.74 -9.88
CA LEU A 266 -10.42 10.59 -8.50
C LEU A 266 -10.53 11.96 -7.81
N PRO A 267 -11.57 12.21 -6.97
CA PRO A 267 -11.71 13.42 -6.17
C PRO A 267 -10.45 13.67 -5.31
N PRO A 268 -9.71 14.79 -5.51
CA PRO A 268 -8.46 15.03 -4.80
C PRO A 268 -8.72 15.62 -3.40
N PHE A 269 -7.92 15.22 -2.41
CA PHE A 269 -7.90 15.80 -1.06
C PHE A 269 -6.61 15.37 -0.34
N GLY A 270 -6.37 15.98 0.82
CA GLY A 270 -5.13 15.83 1.59
C GLY A 270 -3.96 16.61 1.00
N PRO A 271 -2.75 16.38 1.53
CA PRO A 271 -1.56 17.09 1.06
C PRO A 271 -1.13 16.68 -0.36
N GLY A 272 -1.54 15.49 -0.81
CA GLY A 272 -1.07 14.87 -2.05
C GLY A 272 0.43 14.60 -2.04
N ARG A 273 0.92 14.02 -3.14
CA ARG A 273 2.35 13.85 -3.39
C ARG A 273 2.74 14.56 -4.67
N THR A 274 3.55 15.59 -4.53
CA THR A 274 4.09 16.36 -5.66
C THR A 274 5.62 16.39 -5.63
N ARG A 275 6.21 17.02 -6.66
CA ARG A 275 7.64 17.21 -6.78
C ARG A 275 8.18 18.06 -5.64
N GLN A 276 9.46 17.86 -5.35
CA GLN A 276 10.18 18.73 -4.45
C GLN A 276 10.01 20.19 -4.90
N TRP A 277 9.65 21.06 -3.95
CA TRP A 277 9.43 22.50 -4.15
C TRP A 277 8.19 22.91 -4.95
N ASP A 278 7.27 22.00 -5.27
CA ASP A 278 5.98 22.41 -5.81
C ASP A 278 5.11 23.03 -4.70
N PRO A 279 4.70 24.31 -4.83
CA PRO A 279 3.94 24.99 -3.79
C PRO A 279 2.46 24.59 -3.76
N HIS A 280 1.99 23.81 -4.74
CA HIS A 280 0.58 23.42 -4.83
C HIS A 280 0.30 22.13 -4.06
N VAL A 281 -0.83 22.12 -3.34
CA VAL A 281 -1.39 20.92 -2.73
C VAL A 281 -2.05 20.07 -3.82
N ARG A 282 -1.34 19.03 -4.28
CA ARG A 282 -1.82 18.12 -5.31
C ARG A 282 -1.06 16.79 -5.31
N ASP A 283 -1.67 15.77 -5.90
CA ASP A 283 -1.02 14.51 -6.23
C ASP A 283 -0.90 14.36 -7.74
N VAL A 284 0.32 14.38 -8.25
CA VAL A 284 0.58 14.28 -9.70
C VAL A 284 0.66 12.83 -10.20
N GLY A 285 0.57 11.85 -9.30
CA GLY A 285 0.66 10.43 -9.63
C GLY A 285 1.98 10.07 -10.29
N ARG A 286 1.91 9.24 -11.34
CA ARG A 286 3.05 8.72 -12.10
C ARG A 286 3.97 9.81 -12.69
N MET A 287 3.44 11.00 -13.01
CA MET A 287 4.25 12.13 -13.49
C MET A 287 5.33 12.57 -12.49
N GLY A 288 5.14 12.30 -11.20
CA GLY A 288 6.16 12.53 -10.18
C GLY A 288 7.45 11.75 -10.45
N GLU A 289 7.35 10.62 -11.14
CA GLU A 289 8.47 9.72 -11.41
C GLU A 289 8.92 9.73 -12.88
N SER A 290 7.99 9.84 -13.83
CA SER A 290 8.32 9.73 -15.26
C SER A 290 8.74 11.04 -15.91
N ASP A 291 8.50 12.17 -15.25
CA ASP A 291 8.63 13.52 -15.80
C ASP A 291 7.72 13.85 -17.01
N ARG A 292 6.80 12.94 -17.38
CA ARG A 292 5.96 13.06 -18.56
C ARG A 292 4.59 13.65 -18.24
N LEU A 293 4.18 14.70 -18.96
CA LEU A 293 2.87 15.36 -18.78
C LEU A 293 1.68 14.44 -19.10
N GLU A 294 1.87 13.48 -20.00
CA GLU A 294 0.88 12.46 -20.32
C GLU A 294 0.55 11.59 -19.10
N ASP A 295 1.51 11.36 -18.19
CA ASP A 295 1.34 10.51 -17.00
C ASP A 295 0.74 11.22 -15.79
N ALA A 296 0.39 12.49 -15.93
CA ALA A 296 -0.20 13.26 -14.84
C ALA A 296 -1.50 12.60 -14.35
N TYR A 297 -1.61 12.46 -13.03
CA TYR A 297 -2.77 11.90 -12.31
C TYR A 297 -3.08 10.44 -12.64
N ARG A 298 -2.12 9.72 -13.23
CA ARG A 298 -2.20 8.28 -13.42
C ARG A 298 -1.65 7.55 -12.20
N PHE A 299 -2.37 6.53 -11.75
CA PHE A 299 -1.98 5.69 -10.64
C PHE A 299 -1.99 4.23 -11.05
N ARG A 300 -1.15 3.43 -10.38
CA ARG A 300 -0.99 2.02 -10.64
C ARG A 300 -2.32 1.29 -10.45
N THR A 301 -2.71 0.42 -11.38
CA THR A 301 -3.86 -0.48 -11.23
C THR A 301 -3.66 -1.35 -9.98
N PRO A 302 -4.49 -1.23 -8.92
CA PRO A 302 -4.34 -2.06 -7.73
C PRO A 302 -4.73 -3.51 -8.04
N MET A 303 -4.15 -4.44 -7.30
CA MET A 303 -4.56 -5.85 -7.33
C MET A 303 -5.91 -6.01 -6.62
N LEU A 304 -6.80 -6.86 -7.14
CA LEU A 304 -8.17 -7.00 -6.61
C LEU A 304 -8.38 -8.21 -5.68
N ARG A 305 -7.36 -9.04 -5.46
CA ARG A 305 -7.46 -10.14 -4.49
C ARG A 305 -7.63 -9.57 -3.08
N ASN A 306 -8.62 -10.07 -2.35
CA ASN A 306 -9.06 -9.55 -1.04
C ASN A 306 -9.50 -8.08 -1.02
N VAL A 307 -9.83 -7.47 -2.17
CA VAL A 307 -10.18 -6.04 -2.24
C VAL A 307 -11.34 -5.67 -1.33
N ALA A 308 -12.31 -6.57 -1.15
CA ALA A 308 -13.46 -6.37 -0.27
C ALA A 308 -13.12 -6.12 1.22
N LEU A 309 -11.87 -6.36 1.64
CA LEU A 309 -11.40 -6.14 3.01
C LEU A 309 -10.66 -4.81 3.19
N THR A 310 -10.40 -4.05 2.11
CA THR A 310 -9.41 -2.96 2.09
C THR A 310 -10.02 -1.57 1.90
N ALA A 311 -11.28 -1.40 2.28
CA ALA A 311 -11.92 -0.09 2.25
C ALA A 311 -11.17 0.91 3.16
N PRO A 312 -11.14 2.21 2.81
CA PRO A 312 -11.73 2.85 1.63
C PRO A 312 -10.86 2.75 0.35
N TYR A 313 -11.44 3.06 -0.81
CA TYR A 313 -10.88 2.78 -2.13
C TYR A 313 -10.37 4.00 -2.90
N GLY A 314 -9.38 3.76 -3.76
CA GLY A 314 -8.65 4.76 -4.53
C GLY A 314 -7.29 5.08 -3.92
N HIS A 315 -6.38 5.74 -4.67
CA HIS A 315 -5.02 6.04 -4.17
C HIS A 315 -5.01 6.93 -2.91
N ASN A 316 -6.09 7.65 -2.66
CA ASN A 316 -6.33 8.50 -1.49
C ASN A 316 -7.54 8.03 -0.67
N GLY A 317 -8.13 6.86 -0.96
CA GLY A 317 -9.31 6.35 -0.28
C GLY A 317 -10.56 7.24 -0.45
N ALA A 318 -10.80 7.77 -1.64
CA ALA A 318 -11.91 8.67 -1.95
C ALA A 318 -13.31 8.05 -1.76
N PHE A 319 -13.44 6.73 -1.83
CA PHE A 319 -14.73 6.05 -1.81
C PHE A 319 -14.83 5.04 -0.67
N PRO A 320 -15.88 5.08 0.16
CA PRO A 320 -15.97 4.25 1.37
C PRO A 320 -16.29 2.78 1.08
N ASP A 321 -16.85 2.45 -0.08
CA ASP A 321 -17.33 1.11 -0.40
C ASP A 321 -17.08 0.73 -1.87
N LEU A 322 -17.18 -0.57 -2.18
CA LEU A 322 -16.95 -1.09 -3.53
C LEU A 322 -17.97 -0.56 -4.54
N GLU A 323 -19.22 -0.37 -4.14
CA GLU A 323 -20.27 0.10 -5.04
C GLU A 323 -20.00 1.52 -5.53
N SER A 324 -19.64 2.43 -4.62
CA SER A 324 -19.27 3.81 -4.94
C SER A 324 -18.02 3.88 -5.81
N MET A 325 -17.01 3.04 -5.56
CA MET A 325 -15.84 2.93 -6.45
C MET A 325 -16.21 2.36 -7.84
N ILE A 326 -17.08 1.35 -7.92
CA ILE A 326 -17.57 0.82 -9.21
C ILE A 326 -18.33 1.91 -9.97
N ARG A 327 -19.22 2.65 -9.30
CA ARG A 327 -19.96 3.77 -9.91
C ARG A 327 -19.02 4.86 -10.44
N HIS A 328 -17.92 5.12 -9.75
CA HIS A 328 -16.90 6.03 -10.24
C HIS A 328 -16.27 5.54 -11.55
N HIS A 329 -15.97 4.25 -11.69
CA HIS A 329 -15.49 3.69 -12.96
C HIS A 329 -16.54 3.78 -14.08
N LEU A 330 -17.84 3.66 -13.75
CA LEU A 330 -18.90 3.71 -14.77
C LEU A 330 -19.11 5.11 -15.36
N ASP A 331 -18.98 6.16 -14.54
CA ASP A 331 -19.07 7.56 -14.96
C ASP A 331 -18.22 8.46 -14.04
N PRO A 332 -16.93 8.62 -14.34
CA PRO A 332 -16.02 9.35 -13.46
C PRO A 332 -16.41 10.81 -13.26
N LEU A 333 -16.90 11.48 -14.31
CA LEU A 333 -17.26 12.90 -14.25
C LEU A 333 -18.53 13.13 -13.43
N ALA A 334 -19.57 12.31 -13.63
CA ALA A 334 -20.78 12.42 -12.83
C ALA A 334 -20.50 12.03 -11.36
N SER A 335 -19.71 10.99 -11.13
CA SER A 335 -19.28 10.60 -9.78
C SER A 335 -18.50 11.71 -9.09
N PHE A 336 -17.52 12.32 -9.77
CA PHE A 336 -16.73 13.43 -9.24
C PHE A 336 -17.59 14.64 -8.87
N ALA A 337 -18.57 14.98 -9.70
CA ALA A 337 -19.47 16.11 -9.45
C ALA A 337 -20.39 15.89 -8.23
N ASN A 338 -20.68 14.63 -7.88
CA ASN A 338 -21.53 14.25 -6.75
C ASN A 338 -20.74 13.82 -5.51
N TRP A 339 -19.41 13.80 -5.58
CA TRP A 339 -18.57 13.43 -4.46
C TRP A 339 -18.60 14.52 -3.38
N ALA A 340 -18.55 14.10 -2.12
CA ALA A 340 -18.57 14.99 -0.97
C ALA A 340 -17.47 14.62 0.04
N PRO A 341 -16.89 15.60 0.75
CA PRO A 341 -15.85 15.37 1.77
C PRO A 341 -16.19 14.30 2.81
N GLU A 342 -17.47 14.11 3.13
CA GLU A 342 -17.96 13.14 4.11
C GLU A 342 -17.78 11.68 3.65
N MET A 343 -17.51 11.45 2.36
CA MET A 343 -17.12 10.15 1.83
C MET A 343 -15.68 9.77 2.21
N ALA A 344 -14.84 10.75 2.57
CA ALA A 344 -13.48 10.51 3.01
C ALA A 344 -13.43 10.20 4.52
N GLN A 345 -12.89 9.02 4.84
CA GLN A 345 -12.67 8.54 6.20
C GLN A 345 -11.35 9.08 6.74
N LEU A 346 -11.36 10.34 7.18
CA LEU A 346 -10.20 11.02 7.75
C LEU A 346 -10.24 10.99 9.28
N PRO A 347 -9.14 10.62 9.97
CA PRO A 347 -9.08 10.78 11.41
C PRO A 347 -9.21 12.26 11.79
N SER A 348 -9.81 12.52 12.95
CA SER A 348 -10.10 13.88 13.42
C SER A 348 -8.83 14.60 13.85
N VAL A 349 -8.37 15.52 13.02
CA VAL A 349 -7.18 16.36 13.28
C VAL A 349 -7.53 17.83 13.06
N PRO A 350 -8.02 18.54 14.10
CA PRO A 350 -8.62 19.88 13.92
C PRO A 350 -7.72 20.91 13.21
N TRP A 351 -6.40 20.81 13.39
CA TRP A 351 -5.46 21.73 12.75
C TRP A 351 -5.11 21.38 11.30
N LEU A 352 -5.50 20.21 10.79
CA LEU A 352 -5.29 19.79 9.40
C LEU A 352 -6.57 19.85 8.55
N GLN A 353 -7.76 19.76 9.17
CA GLN A 353 -9.06 19.72 8.48
C GLN A 353 -9.23 20.81 7.40
N LYS A 354 -8.77 22.04 7.68
CA LYS A 354 -8.87 23.14 6.71
C LYS A 354 -7.99 22.90 5.46
N ALA A 355 -6.83 22.30 5.63
CA ALA A 355 -5.89 22.06 4.54
C ALA A 355 -6.30 20.85 3.69
N ASP A 356 -7.05 19.89 4.25
CA ASP A 356 -7.44 18.66 3.56
C ASP A 356 -8.18 18.88 2.25
N PHE A 357 -8.99 19.94 2.16
CA PHE A 357 -9.82 20.21 0.97
C PHE A 357 -9.43 21.51 0.26
N VAL A 358 -8.27 22.09 0.56
CA VAL A 358 -7.84 23.36 -0.06
C VAL A 358 -7.70 23.26 -1.58
N VAL A 359 -7.36 22.07 -2.10
CA VAL A 359 -7.24 21.80 -3.54
C VAL A 359 -8.54 22.09 -4.31
N TRP A 360 -9.70 21.96 -3.67
CA TRP A 360 -11.00 22.26 -4.29
C TRP A 360 -11.23 23.75 -4.56
N GLN A 361 -10.41 24.62 -3.96
CA GLN A 361 -10.42 26.06 -4.21
C GLN A 361 -9.59 26.44 -5.47
N ASP A 362 -8.75 25.54 -5.97
CA ASP A 362 -7.97 25.74 -7.19
C ASP A 362 -8.75 25.24 -8.43
N GLN A 363 -9.43 26.16 -9.09
CA GLN A 363 -10.21 25.85 -10.30
C GLN A 363 -9.38 25.24 -11.43
N PHE A 364 -8.10 25.63 -11.57
CA PHE A 364 -7.22 25.13 -12.61
C PHE A 364 -6.78 23.70 -12.31
N GLU A 365 -6.45 23.41 -11.06
CA GLU A 365 -6.11 22.05 -10.64
C GLU A 365 -7.31 21.10 -10.78
N MET A 366 -8.49 21.54 -10.37
CA MET A 366 -9.72 20.77 -10.56
C MET A 366 -10.04 20.54 -12.04
N GLN A 367 -9.74 21.50 -12.92
CA GLN A 367 -9.85 21.29 -14.37
C GLN A 367 -8.82 20.29 -14.90
N ARG A 368 -7.57 20.35 -14.42
CA ARG A 368 -6.50 19.41 -14.80
C ARG A 368 -6.86 17.97 -14.44
N VAL A 369 -7.27 17.72 -13.19
CA VAL A 369 -7.68 16.38 -12.73
C VAL A 369 -8.83 15.84 -13.58
N ARG A 370 -9.91 16.63 -13.77
CA ARG A 370 -11.08 16.21 -14.57
C ARG A 370 -10.77 15.98 -16.05
N SER A 371 -9.70 16.57 -16.58
CA SER A 371 -9.27 16.39 -17.97
C SER A 371 -8.54 15.06 -18.21
N LYS A 372 -8.21 14.30 -17.16
CA LYS A 372 -7.42 13.08 -17.22
C LYS A 372 -8.26 11.88 -16.80
N ILE A 373 -8.83 11.22 -17.81
CA ILE A 373 -9.62 10.00 -17.68
C ILE A 373 -9.21 9.07 -18.82
N ASP A 374 -8.77 7.86 -18.49
CA ASP A 374 -8.28 6.86 -19.46
C ASP A 374 -9.34 5.78 -19.77
N ILE A 375 -10.54 5.88 -19.21
CA ILE A 375 -11.65 4.95 -19.44
C ILE A 375 -12.85 5.63 -20.12
N ALA A 376 -13.65 4.85 -20.84
CA ALA A 376 -14.92 5.30 -21.39
C ALA A 376 -16.07 4.97 -20.43
N PRO A 377 -17.11 5.83 -20.30
CA PRO A 377 -18.27 5.53 -19.48
C PRO A 377 -19.01 4.27 -19.95
N VAL A 378 -19.45 3.45 -19.00
CA VAL A 378 -20.22 2.21 -19.24
C VAL A 378 -21.53 2.27 -18.48
N LYS A 379 -22.64 1.89 -19.12
CA LYS A 379 -23.96 1.86 -18.49
C LYS A 379 -24.31 0.48 -17.97
N LEU A 380 -24.42 0.38 -16.65
CA LEU A 380 -24.91 -0.81 -15.94
C LEU A 380 -26.15 -0.47 -15.11
N SER A 381 -27.06 -1.44 -15.01
CA SER A 381 -28.19 -1.40 -14.09
C SER A 381 -27.74 -1.65 -12.64
N GLN A 382 -28.62 -1.35 -11.67
CA GLN A 382 -28.33 -1.63 -10.26
C GLN A 382 -28.00 -3.11 -10.01
N THR A 383 -28.77 -4.02 -10.62
CA THR A 383 -28.56 -5.47 -10.48
C THR A 383 -27.20 -5.93 -11.01
N GLU A 384 -26.74 -5.32 -12.11
CA GLU A 384 -25.42 -5.61 -12.68
C GLU A 384 -24.30 -5.09 -11.76
N ILE A 385 -24.47 -3.90 -11.18
CA ILE A 385 -23.53 -3.35 -10.18
C ILE A 385 -23.45 -4.24 -8.95
N SER A 386 -24.59 -4.67 -8.40
CA SER A 386 -24.62 -5.60 -7.25
C SER A 386 -23.98 -6.96 -7.58
N SER A 387 -24.10 -7.42 -8.83
CA SER A 387 -23.42 -8.65 -9.29
C SER A 387 -21.91 -8.45 -9.36
N LEU A 388 -21.41 -7.30 -9.86
CA LEU A 388 -19.98 -6.96 -9.83
C LEU A 388 -19.44 -6.92 -8.39
N VAL A 389 -20.15 -6.26 -7.46
CA VAL A 389 -19.80 -6.25 -6.03
C VAL A 389 -19.72 -7.69 -5.50
N SER A 390 -20.72 -8.53 -5.81
CA SER A 390 -20.73 -9.94 -5.40
C SER A 390 -19.49 -10.68 -5.91
N PHE A 391 -19.10 -10.46 -7.17
CA PHE A 391 -17.88 -11.05 -7.74
C PHE A 391 -16.61 -10.57 -7.05
N LEU A 392 -16.49 -9.28 -6.72
CA LEU A 392 -15.32 -8.78 -5.98
C LEU A 392 -15.19 -9.39 -4.58
N HIS A 393 -16.31 -9.70 -3.90
CA HIS A 393 -16.29 -10.49 -2.67
C HIS A 393 -15.83 -11.94 -2.89
N ALA A 394 -16.02 -12.51 -4.09
CA ALA A 394 -15.54 -13.85 -4.42
C ALA A 394 -14.00 -13.94 -4.57
N LEU A 395 -13.33 -12.79 -4.61
CA LEU A 395 -11.86 -12.67 -4.65
C LEU A 395 -11.22 -12.70 -3.26
N THR A 396 -12.02 -12.81 -2.19
CA THR A 396 -11.53 -12.93 -0.82
C THR A 396 -11.16 -14.37 -0.50
N GLY A 397 -9.95 -14.58 0.01
CA GLY A 397 -9.43 -15.88 0.43
C GLY A 397 -10.18 -16.47 1.62
N ALA A 398 -10.19 -17.79 1.73
CA ALA A 398 -10.85 -18.48 2.84
C ALA A 398 -9.99 -18.50 4.12
N SER A 399 -8.66 -18.38 3.97
CA SER A 399 -7.68 -18.43 5.06
C SER A 399 -7.28 -17.05 5.61
N VAL A 400 -7.98 -15.97 5.24
CA VAL A 400 -7.66 -14.59 5.69
C VAL A 400 -7.68 -14.45 7.22
N ASP A 401 -8.51 -15.24 7.90
CA ASP A 401 -8.67 -15.24 9.37
C ASP A 401 -7.77 -16.27 10.08
N THR A 402 -6.99 -17.05 9.33
CA THR A 402 -6.08 -18.08 9.86
C THR A 402 -4.67 -17.89 9.30
N PRO A 403 -4.04 -16.72 9.51
CA PRO A 403 -2.73 -16.47 8.97
C PRO A 403 -1.65 -17.29 9.72
N PRO A 404 -0.48 -17.54 9.09
CA PRO A 404 0.61 -18.33 9.68
C PRO A 404 1.09 -17.85 11.06
N PHE A 405 1.24 -16.53 11.27
CA PHE A 405 1.75 -15.95 12.51
C PHE A 405 0.67 -15.21 13.32
N GLY A 406 -0.17 -14.41 12.67
CA GLY A 406 -1.21 -13.61 13.29
C GLY A 406 -0.70 -12.37 14.04
N VAL A 407 -1.61 -11.69 14.75
CA VAL A 407 -1.26 -10.53 15.58
C VAL A 407 -0.67 -11.01 16.92
N PRO A 408 0.50 -10.50 17.36
CA PRO A 408 1.05 -10.81 18.68
C PRO A 408 0.08 -10.45 19.81
N VAL A 409 -0.01 -11.32 20.83
CA VAL A 409 -0.96 -11.15 21.96
C VAL A 409 -0.65 -9.89 22.79
N ASP A 410 0.60 -9.44 22.76
CA ASP A 410 1.11 -8.27 23.48
C ASP A 410 1.17 -6.99 22.62
N PHE A 411 0.70 -7.04 21.37
CA PHE A 411 0.62 -5.83 20.54
C PHE A 411 -0.40 -4.85 21.13
N ALA A 412 0.07 -3.64 21.42
CA ALA A 412 -0.73 -2.53 21.93
C ALA A 412 -0.65 -1.36 20.92
N PRO A 413 -1.74 -1.08 20.18
CA PRO A 413 -1.76 -0.03 19.17
C PRO A 413 -1.98 1.39 19.71
#